data_AF-A0A1J3DV62-F1
#
_entry.id   AF-A0A1J3DV62-F1
#
_cell.length_a   1.000
_cell.length_b   1.000
_cell.length_c   1.000
_cell.angle_alpha   90.00
_cell.angle_beta   90.00
_cell.angle_gamma   90.00
#
_symmetry.space_group_name_H-M   'P 1'
#
loop_
_entity.id
_entity.type
_entity.pdbx_description
1 polymer ?
#
loop_
_entity_poly.entity_id
_entity_poly.type
_entity_poly.pdbx_seq_one_letter_code
_entity_poly.pdbx_strand_id
1 'polypeptide(L)'
;NNTKETPMSTIKGVLHTSNQDEIIFNRNNLRDVEEKLKFAFVEFYQKLRLLKSYSFLNVLAFSKILKKYDKITSRNASKSYMKMVDKSYLGSSDELMKLIQRVEATFIKH
;
A
#
# COMPACT_ATOMS: atom_id res chain seq x y z
N ASN A 1 19.07 -31.83 -12.22
CA ASN A 1 19.55 -31.61 -10.84
C ASN A 1 18.69 -30.54 -10.17
N ASN A 2 17.65 -30.93 -9.41
CA ASN A 2 16.78 -30.03 -8.67
C ASN A 2 17.24 -29.98 -7.20
N THR A 3 18.16 -29.09 -6.86
CA THR A 3 18.44 -28.72 -5.47
C THR A 3 17.24 -27.93 -4.94
N LYS A 4 16.45 -28.52 -4.04
CA LYS A 4 15.35 -27.84 -3.36
C LYS A 4 15.93 -26.68 -2.56
N GLU A 5 15.50 -25.46 -2.86
CA GLU A 5 15.89 -24.29 -2.07
C GLU A 5 15.47 -24.49 -0.61
N THR A 6 16.37 -24.15 0.32
CA THR A 6 16.04 -24.12 1.74
C THR A 6 15.43 -22.76 2.08
N PRO A 7 14.56 -22.66 3.10
CA PRO A 7 14.02 -21.38 3.54
C PRO A 7 15.11 -20.31 3.76
N MET A 8 16.27 -20.75 4.22
CA MET A 8 17.45 -19.91 4.42
C MET A 8 18.01 -19.35 3.10
N SER A 9 18.17 -20.16 2.06
CA SER A 9 18.65 -19.68 0.75
C SER A 9 17.66 -18.72 0.10
N THR A 10 16.37 -18.98 0.23
CA THR A 10 15.32 -18.09 -0.28
C THR A 10 15.32 -16.75 0.46
N ILE A 11 15.43 -16.75 1.80
CA ILE A 11 15.54 -15.51 2.60
C ILE A 11 16.79 -14.72 2.22
N LYS A 12 17.94 -15.39 2.04
CA LYS A 12 19.19 -14.73 1.63
C LYS A 12 19.06 -14.06 0.26
N GLY A 13 18.39 -14.74 -0.68
CA GLY A 13 18.10 -14.19 -2.01
C GLY A 13 17.17 -12.98 -1.99
N VAL A 14 16.11 -13.02 -1.17
CA VAL A 14 15.14 -11.91 -1.04
C VAL A 14 15.75 -10.69 -0.33
N LEU A 15 16.58 -10.91 0.69
CA LEU A 15 17.20 -9.82 1.45
C LEU A 15 18.48 -9.27 0.81
N HIS A 16 18.92 -9.83 -0.32
CA HIS A 16 20.17 -9.47 -0.99
C HIS A 16 21.38 -9.39 -0.03
N THR A 17 21.46 -10.30 0.95
CA THR A 17 22.52 -10.26 1.96
C THR A 17 23.85 -10.76 1.41
N SER A 18 24.92 -10.03 1.71
CA SER A 18 26.27 -10.38 1.30
C SER A 18 26.78 -11.62 2.04
N ASN A 19 27.83 -12.27 1.55
CA ASN A 19 28.42 -13.44 2.24
C ASN A 19 29.09 -13.10 3.59
N GLN A 20 29.15 -11.83 3.99
CA GLN A 20 29.74 -11.38 5.26
C GLN A 20 28.72 -11.23 6.39
N ASP A 21 27.43 -11.18 6.09
CA ASP A 21 26.38 -11.09 7.11
C ASP A 21 25.97 -12.50 7.55
N GLU A 22 26.56 -13.03 8.63
CA GLU A 22 26.09 -14.27 9.24
C GLU A 22 24.69 -14.03 9.84
N ILE A 23 23.66 -14.41 9.10
CA ILE A 23 22.29 -14.44 9.62
C ILE A 23 22.22 -15.56 10.67
N ILE A 24 22.22 -15.18 11.95
CA ILE A 24 22.14 -16.11 13.07
C ILE A 24 20.66 -16.52 13.27
N PHE A 25 20.31 -17.71 12.81
CA PHE A 25 18.99 -18.30 13.03
C PHE A 25 18.92 -18.96 14.42
N ASN A 26 18.67 -18.16 15.45
CA ASN A 26 18.36 -18.64 16.80
C ASN A 26 16.93 -18.25 17.20
N ARG A 27 16.36 -18.92 18.21
CA ARG A 27 14.97 -18.70 18.64
C ARG A 27 14.70 -17.25 19.09
N ASN A 28 15.66 -16.60 19.73
CA ASN A 28 15.51 -15.23 20.24
C ASN A 28 15.49 -14.23 19.07
N ASN A 29 16.46 -14.33 18.15
CA ASN A 29 16.52 -13.52 16.93
C ASN A 29 15.26 -13.67 16.08
N LEU A 30 14.75 -14.90 15.95
CA LEU A 30 13.50 -15.15 15.21
C LEU A 30 12.30 -14.47 15.88
N ARG A 31 12.22 -14.52 17.21
CA ARG A 31 11.17 -13.82 17.98
C ARG A 31 11.27 -12.31 17.81
N ASP A 32 12.47 -11.75 17.89
CA ASP A 32 12.69 -10.31 17.71
C ASP A 32 12.31 -9.85 16.29
N VAL A 33 12.63 -10.66 15.27
CA VAL A 33 12.25 -10.39 13.88
C VAL A 33 10.73 -10.47 13.72
N GLU A 34 10.06 -11.44 14.35
CA GLU A 34 8.61 -11.56 14.32
C GLU A 34 7.92 -10.34 14.96
N GLU A 35 8.41 -9.87 16.11
CA GLU A 35 7.89 -8.68 16.78
C GLU A 35 8.08 -7.41 15.93
N LYS A 36 9.26 -7.24 15.32
CA LYS A 36 9.52 -6.14 14.38
C LYS A 36 8.61 -6.21 13.16
N LEU A 37 8.35 -7.41 12.64
CA LEU A 37 7.47 -7.60 11.49
C LEU A 37 6.03 -7.22 11.83
N LYS A 38 5.51 -7.62 13.01
CA LYS A 38 4.19 -7.22 13.50
C LYS A 38 4.05 -5.69 13.54
N PHE A 39 5.05 -5.01 14.10
CA PHE A 39 5.06 -3.55 14.15
C PHE A 39 5.07 -2.93 12.74
N ALA A 40 5.93 -3.42 11.85
CA ALA A 40 6.01 -2.94 10.47
C ALA A 40 4.68 -3.13 9.71
N PHE A 41 3.99 -4.26 9.90
CA PHE A 41 2.67 -4.50 9.30
C PHE A 41 1.61 -3.51 9.80
N VAL A 42 1.60 -3.20 11.10
CA VAL A 42 0.68 -2.21 11.68
C VAL A 42 0.94 -0.82 11.10
N GLU A 43 2.20 -0.38 11.06
CA GLU A 43 2.56 0.91 10.45
C GLU A 43 2.22 0.96 8.96
N PHE A 44 2.50 -0.11 8.22
CA PHE A 44 2.18 -0.21 6.81
C PHE A 44 0.68 -0.09 6.57
N TYR A 45 -0.14 -0.80 7.35
CA TYR A 45 -1.59 -0.71 7.30
C TYR A 45 -2.10 0.72 7.57
N GLN A 46 -1.54 1.39 8.59
CA GLN A 46 -1.87 2.79 8.88
C GLN A 46 -1.55 3.71 7.70
N LYS A 47 -0.39 3.55 7.05
CA LYS A 47 -0.01 4.32 5.85
C LYS A 47 -0.97 4.08 4.68
N LEU A 48 -1.42 2.84 4.45
CA LEU A 48 -2.43 2.53 3.44
C LEU A 48 -3.77 3.22 3.72
N ARG A 49 -4.19 3.26 4.99
CA ARG A 49 -5.41 4.00 5.40
C ARG A 49 -5.28 5.50 5.17
N LEU A 50 -4.11 6.08 5.45
CA LEU A 50 -3.84 7.50 5.15
C LEU A 50 -3.94 7.78 3.65
N LEU A 51 -3.34 6.91 2.82
CA LEU A 51 -3.40 7.05 1.36
C LEU A 51 -4.84 6.93 0.83
N LYS A 52 -5.66 6.06 1.43
CA LYS A 52 -7.09 5.92 1.09
C LYS A 52 -7.84 7.21 1.41
N SER A 53 -7.62 7.78 2.59
CA SER A 53 -8.22 9.06 2.99
C SER A 53 -7.76 10.21 2.10
N TYR A 54 -6.48 10.23 1.72
CA TYR A 54 -5.94 11.22 0.79
C TYR A 54 -6.67 11.17 -0.57
N SER A 55 -6.78 10.00 -1.20
CA SER A 55 -7.47 9.86 -2.48
C SER A 55 -8.92 10.35 -2.37
N PHE A 56 -9.66 9.88 -1.37
CA PHE A 56 -11.05 10.27 -1.14
C PHE A 56 -11.24 11.78 -0.97
N LEU A 57 -10.42 12.41 -0.11
CA LEU A 57 -10.50 13.84 0.15
C LEU A 57 -10.17 14.67 -1.09
N ASN A 58 -9.20 14.26 -1.91
CA ASN A 58 -8.84 14.98 -3.12
C ASN A 58 -9.94 14.88 -4.20
N VAL A 59 -10.51 13.69 -4.43
CA VAL A 59 -11.65 13.52 -5.35
C VAL A 59 -12.84 14.39 -4.90
N LEU A 60 -13.11 14.43 -3.58
CA LEU A 60 -14.15 15.28 -3.01
C LEU A 60 -13.84 16.78 -3.20
N ALA A 61 -12.58 17.19 -3.00
CA ALA A 61 -12.13 18.56 -3.19
C ALA A 61 -12.32 19.00 -4.65
N PHE A 62 -11.95 18.15 -5.62
CA PHE A 62 -12.19 18.40 -7.05
C PHE A 62 -13.69 18.57 -7.34
N SER A 63 -14.54 17.69 -6.83
CA SER A 63 -15.99 17.82 -7.00
C SER A 63 -16.53 19.15 -6.46
N LYS A 64 -16.06 19.60 -5.29
CA LYS A 64 -16.48 20.84 -4.66
C LYS A 64 -15.99 22.08 -5.41
N ILE A 65 -14.72 22.14 -5.80
CA ILE A 65 -14.17 23.30 -6.49
C ILE A 65 -14.77 23.46 -7.88
N LEU A 66 -15.01 22.35 -8.59
CA LEU A 66 -15.65 22.36 -9.90
C LEU A 66 -17.12 22.80 -9.81
N LYS A 67 -17.87 22.35 -8.80
CA LYS A 67 -19.23 22.87 -8.53
C LYS A 67 -19.24 24.37 -8.24
N LYS A 68 -18.25 24.87 -7.48
CA LYS A 68 -18.08 26.30 -7.22
C LYS A 68 -17.76 27.07 -8.52
N TYR A 69 -16.88 26.54 -9.36
CA TYR A 69 -16.55 27.13 -10.66
C TYR A 69 -17.79 27.26 -11.54
N ASP A 70 -18.56 26.18 -11.69
CA ASP A 70 -19.79 26.18 -12.49
C ASP A 70 -20.80 27.21 -11.95
N LYS A 71 -20.96 27.29 -10.63
CA LYS A 71 -21.86 28.27 -9.98
C LYS A 71 -21.45 29.73 -10.23
N ILE A 72 -20.16 30.04 -10.18
CA ILE A 72 -19.66 31.43 -10.34
C ILE A 72 -19.67 31.84 -11.81
N THR A 73 -19.31 30.94 -12.71
CA THR A 73 -19.12 31.25 -14.13
C THR A 73 -20.36 30.98 -14.98
N SER A 74 -21.39 30.34 -14.42
CA SER A 74 -22.56 29.83 -15.15
C SER A 74 -22.17 28.95 -16.35
N ARG A 75 -21.05 28.24 -16.24
CA ARG A 75 -20.56 27.24 -17.21
C ARG A 75 -20.81 25.85 -16.66
N ASN A 76 -20.91 24.86 -17.56
CA ASN A 76 -21.07 23.45 -17.18
C ASN A 76 -19.78 22.67 -17.47
N ALA A 77 -18.70 22.99 -16.76
CA ALA A 77 -17.38 22.39 -16.98
C ALA A 77 -17.12 21.22 -16.03
N SER A 78 -17.77 21.19 -14.86
CA SER A 78 -17.51 20.19 -13.82
C SER A 78 -17.61 18.76 -14.31
N LYS A 79 -18.57 18.45 -15.18
CA LYS A 79 -18.77 17.10 -15.73
C LYS A 79 -17.57 16.61 -16.53
N SER A 80 -17.02 17.45 -17.42
CA SER A 80 -15.88 17.08 -18.25
C SER A 80 -14.62 16.92 -17.42
N TYR A 81 -14.38 17.82 -16.46
CA TYR A 81 -13.19 17.73 -15.60
C TYR A 81 -13.29 16.56 -14.58
N MET A 82 -14.46 16.28 -14.01
CA MET A 82 -14.63 15.11 -13.15
C MET A 82 -14.37 13.81 -13.91
N LYS A 83 -14.79 13.71 -15.17
CA LYS A 83 -14.46 12.54 -16.01
C LYS A 83 -12.95 12.35 -16.19
N MET A 84 -12.16 13.42 -16.15
CA MET A 84 -10.69 13.33 -16.16
C MET A 84 -10.13 12.85 -14.82
N VAL A 85 -10.68 13.35 -13.70
CA VAL A 85 -10.31 12.90 -12.35
C VAL A 85 -10.63 11.41 -12.16
N ASP A 86 -11.84 10.99 -12.55
CA ASP A 86 -12.32 9.61 -12.43
C ASP A 86 -11.48 8.62 -13.26
N LYS A 87 -10.88 9.07 -14.37
CA LYS A 87 -9.98 8.27 -15.21
C LYS A 87 -8.51 8.32 -14.77
N SER A 88 -8.17 9.23 -13.86
CA SER A 88 -6.82 9.32 -13.34
C SER A 88 -6.57 8.20 -12.33
N TYR A 89 -5.29 7.88 -12.09
CA TYR A 89 -4.92 6.89 -11.09
C TYR A 89 -5.48 7.18 -9.69
N LEU A 90 -5.69 8.46 -9.36
CA LEU A 90 -6.28 8.91 -8.10
C LEU A 90 -7.74 8.44 -7.92
N GLY A 91 -8.51 8.43 -9.02
CA GLY A 91 -9.94 8.14 -9.02
C GLY A 91 -10.28 6.70 -9.43
N SER A 92 -9.46 6.06 -10.26
CA SER A 92 -9.75 4.73 -10.82
C SER A 92 -8.99 3.56 -10.20
N SER A 93 -7.92 3.81 -9.44
CA SER A 93 -7.07 2.72 -8.93
C SER A 93 -7.76 1.92 -7.83
N ASP A 94 -7.84 0.60 -8.02
CA ASP A 94 -8.29 -0.37 -7.02
C ASP A 94 -7.11 -1.09 -6.32
N GLU A 95 -5.87 -0.81 -6.73
CA GLU A 95 -4.67 -1.47 -6.23
C GLU A 95 -4.50 -1.26 -4.72
N LEU A 96 -4.77 -0.04 -4.24
CA LEU A 96 -4.74 0.27 -2.82
C LEU A 96 -5.72 -0.59 -2.02
N MET A 97 -6.93 -0.81 -2.54
CA MET A 97 -7.94 -1.63 -1.86
C MET A 97 -7.50 -3.09 -1.81
N LYS A 98 -7.00 -3.63 -2.93
CA LYS A 98 -6.46 -5.00 -2.99
C LYS A 98 -5.30 -5.19 -2.01
N LEU A 99 -4.43 -4.19 -1.89
CA LEU A 99 -3.28 -4.24 -0.98
C LEU A 99 -3.71 -4.22 0.48
N ILE A 100 -4.67 -3.37 0.85
CA ILE A 100 -5.28 -3.36 2.20
C ILE A 100 -5.84 -4.74 2.53
N GLN A 101 -6.65 -5.34 1.64
CA GLN A 101 -7.23 -6.66 1.85
C GLN A 101 -6.16 -7.75 2.02
N ARG A 102 -5.08 -7.70 1.23
CA ARG A 102 -3.98 -8.65 1.33
C ARG A 102 -3.24 -8.54 2.65
N VAL A 103 -3.01 -7.32 3.14
CA VAL A 103 -2.38 -7.06 4.45
C VAL A 103 -3.25 -7.59 5.57
N GLU A 104 -4.55 -7.28 5.55
CA GLU A 104 -5.53 -7.78 6.54
C GLU A 104 -5.58 -9.31 6.56
N ALA A 105 -5.70 -9.95 5.40
CA ALA A 105 -5.72 -11.40 5.29
C ALA A 105 -4.42 -12.05 5.78
N THR A 106 -3.26 -11.42 5.51
CA THR A 106 -1.96 -11.94 5.95
C THR A 106 -1.80 -11.82 7.47
N PHE A 107 -2.21 -10.69 8.06
CA PHE A 107 -2.11 -10.42 9.49
C PHE A 107 -3.11 -11.21 10.35
N ILE A 108 -4.28 -11.57 9.80
CA ILE A 108 -5.25 -12.42 10.52
C ILE A 108 -4.82 -13.89 10.49
N LYS A 109 -4.20 -14.34 9.39
CA LYS A 109 -3.81 -15.73 9.20
C LYS A 109 -2.58 -16.12 10.04
N HIS A 110 -1.72 -15.16 10.38
CA HIS A 110 -0.41 -15.36 11.00
C HIS A 110 -0.22 -14.41 12.17
#